data_AF-R6AGF6-F1
#
_entry.id   AF-R6AGF6-F1
#
_cell.length_a   1.000
_cell.length_b   1.000
_cell.length_c   1.000
_cell.angle_alpha   90.00
_cell.angle_beta   90.00
_cell.angle_gamma   90.00
#
_symmetry.space_group_name_H-M   'P 1'
#
loop_
_entity.id
_entity.type
_entity.pdbx_description
1 polymer ?
#
loop_
_entity_poly.entity_id
_entity_poly.type
_entity_poly.pdbx_seq_one_letter_code
_entity_poly.pdbx_strand_id
1 'polypeptide(L)'
;MTPMTEIEKLKDGVYEKVMSRRFAEVLKEALAEDQVRAEEEDVDAEEAVGYLSSYLQRVIRLCLKDIADRDEENSVDHQLALTNELIASLAKKTEELGGGQEVANAPFLLKSLEHKKNTLLPRRWERPATSLTRSFLFTNSKKDVSMVHELTKEIASSDRIDFLISFIRFSGLQLLLPALRLFTARGGHLRIVTTTYMGATDSKAIEVLASLPHTEVRISYDVKETRLHAKSYMFYRESGYSTAYIGSSNLSHAAIAEGMEWNMKVTTQDQPHIIDKMSATFETYWHSEDFTSYEPQKDEEKLRRAIDRERGRSSGTDASSYAFDIQPYPYQQAILDALDTERHGKDRWYNLVVAATGTGKTAISAFDYRRFAASRKEGTRLLFIAHREEILKQSLSCFRQVMKDPDFGALAVGGHRASHVEHLFMSIQTLNSQRFFEKWIPTTTT
;
A
#
# COMPACT_ATOMS: atom_id res chain seq x y z
N MET A 1 -34.95 26.29 -11.46
CA MET A 1 -33.98 26.72 -10.42
C MET A 1 -33.56 28.13 -10.75
N THR A 2 -33.85 29.08 -9.85
CA THR A 2 -33.50 30.49 -9.98
C THR A 2 -31.97 30.66 -10.07
N PRO A 3 -31.46 31.66 -10.81
CA PRO A 3 -30.02 31.86 -11.03
C PRO A 3 -29.20 31.97 -9.74
N MET A 4 -29.70 32.70 -8.72
CA MET A 4 -29.05 32.84 -7.41
C MET A 4 -28.80 31.51 -6.66
N THR A 5 -29.59 30.47 -6.92
CA THR A 5 -29.44 29.18 -6.22
C THR A 5 -28.17 28.41 -6.62
N GLU A 6 -27.45 28.81 -7.68
CA GLU A 6 -26.18 28.18 -8.07
C GLU A 6 -24.98 28.72 -7.27
N ILE A 7 -24.94 30.02 -6.98
CA ILE A 7 -23.84 30.62 -6.20
C ILE A 7 -23.98 30.31 -4.71
N GLU A 8 -25.19 30.38 -4.15
CA GLU A 8 -25.43 30.03 -2.74
C GLU A 8 -25.08 28.56 -2.41
N LYS A 9 -25.00 27.70 -3.42
CA LYS A 9 -24.59 26.29 -3.26
C LYS A 9 -23.08 26.08 -3.33
N LEU A 10 -22.33 27.04 -3.87
CA LEU A 10 -20.88 27.01 -3.84
C LEU A 10 -20.43 27.42 -2.44
N LYS A 11 -19.54 26.61 -1.86
CA LYS A 11 -18.92 26.91 -0.57
C LYS A 11 -17.67 27.75 -0.78
N ASP A 12 -17.19 28.43 0.25
CA ASP A 12 -15.88 29.06 0.16
C ASP A 12 -14.80 27.99 -0.04
N GLY A 13 -13.94 28.16 -1.04
CA GLY A 13 -12.92 27.17 -1.40
C GLY A 13 -12.24 27.43 -2.73
N VAL A 14 -11.37 26.49 -3.13
CA VAL A 14 -10.64 26.51 -4.41
C VAL A 14 -11.40 25.71 -5.45
N TYR A 15 -11.49 26.24 -6.67
CA TYR A 15 -12.24 25.65 -7.76
C TYR A 15 -11.41 25.60 -9.05
N GLU A 16 -11.43 24.45 -9.71
CA GLU A 16 -11.02 24.30 -11.11
C GLU A 16 -12.27 23.96 -11.94
N LYS A 17 -13.15 24.96 -12.11
CA LYS A 17 -14.47 24.78 -12.72
C LYS A 17 -14.54 25.51 -14.05
N VAL A 18 -14.85 24.78 -15.12
CA VAL A 18 -15.17 25.39 -16.42
C VAL A 18 -16.40 26.30 -16.30
N MET A 19 -16.24 27.55 -16.73
CA MET A 19 -17.26 28.58 -16.72
C MET A 19 -18.31 28.32 -17.81
N SER A 20 -19.49 27.81 -17.44
CA SER A 20 -20.62 27.73 -18.37
C SER A 20 -21.19 29.13 -18.62
N ARG A 21 -21.79 29.37 -19.78
CA ARG A 21 -22.38 30.68 -20.10
C ARG A 21 -23.35 31.15 -19.02
N ARG A 22 -24.25 30.26 -18.59
CA ARG A 22 -25.19 30.52 -17.50
C ARG A 22 -24.46 30.85 -16.19
N PHE A 23 -23.45 30.08 -15.80
CA PHE A 23 -22.74 30.33 -14.54
C PHE A 23 -21.94 31.64 -14.58
N ALA A 24 -21.32 31.98 -15.72
CA ALA A 24 -20.62 33.24 -15.90
C ALA A 24 -21.55 34.46 -15.77
N GLU A 25 -22.78 34.37 -16.29
CA GLU A 25 -23.80 35.42 -16.11
C GLU A 25 -24.15 35.60 -14.62
N VAL A 26 -24.40 34.51 -13.90
CA VAL A 26 -24.72 34.56 -12.47
C VAL A 26 -23.54 35.06 -11.63
N LEU A 27 -22.31 34.64 -11.94
CA LEU A 27 -21.10 35.11 -11.25
C LEU A 27 -20.91 36.60 -11.45
N LYS A 28 -21.12 37.09 -12.68
CA LYS A 28 -21.04 38.51 -13.00
C LYS A 28 -22.05 39.34 -12.21
N GLU A 29 -23.28 38.86 -12.05
CA GLU A 29 -24.30 39.52 -11.21
C GLU A 29 -23.88 39.56 -9.74
N ALA A 30 -23.42 38.43 -9.18
CA ALA A 30 -23.00 38.38 -7.77
C ALA A 30 -21.74 39.21 -7.48
N LEU A 31 -20.80 39.31 -8.43
CA LEU A 31 -19.65 40.21 -8.33
C LEU A 31 -20.08 41.69 -8.38
N ALA A 32 -21.07 42.04 -9.22
CA ALA A 32 -21.58 43.40 -9.31
C ALA A 32 -22.34 43.83 -8.05
N GLU A 33 -23.00 42.89 -7.37
CA GLU A 33 -23.71 43.10 -6.11
C GLU A 33 -22.79 42.99 -4.87
N ASP A 34 -21.47 42.83 -5.04
CA ASP A 34 -20.47 42.63 -3.98
C ASP A 34 -20.82 41.47 -3.02
N GLN A 35 -21.47 40.43 -3.54
CA GLN A 35 -21.87 39.25 -2.76
C GLN A 35 -20.75 38.21 -2.62
N VAL A 36 -19.81 38.17 -3.57
CA VAL A 36 -18.72 37.20 -3.63
C VAL A 36 -17.42 37.83 -4.09
N ARG A 37 -16.30 37.16 -3.82
CA ARG A 37 -15.00 37.44 -4.44
C ARG A 37 -14.57 36.19 -5.22
N ALA A 38 -14.10 36.38 -6.44
CA ALA A 38 -13.63 35.30 -7.30
C ALA A 38 -12.29 35.68 -7.94
N GLU A 39 -11.48 34.65 -8.20
CA GLU A 39 -10.29 34.73 -9.03
C GLU A 39 -10.57 33.91 -10.30
N GLU A 40 -10.32 34.53 -11.46
CA GLU A 40 -10.61 33.96 -12.77
C GLU A 40 -9.31 33.93 -13.58
N GLU A 41 -9.06 32.82 -14.28
CA GLU A 41 -7.88 32.61 -15.10
C GLU A 41 -8.28 32.09 -16.48
N ASP A 42 -7.63 32.62 -17.52
CA ASP A 42 -7.73 32.10 -18.88
C ASP A 42 -6.70 30.98 -19.09
N VAL A 43 -7.09 29.92 -19.80
CA VAL A 43 -6.21 28.79 -20.14
C VAL A 43 -5.75 28.88 -21.59
N ASP A 44 -4.55 28.37 -21.88
CA ASP A 44 -4.07 28.29 -23.25
C ASP A 44 -4.80 27.21 -24.08
N ALA A 45 -4.56 27.21 -25.39
CA ALA A 45 -5.26 26.33 -26.31
C ALA A 45 -4.99 24.84 -26.10
N GLU A 46 -3.79 24.47 -25.62
CA GLU A 46 -3.42 23.07 -25.37
C GLU A 46 -4.05 22.59 -24.04
N GLU A 47 -3.98 23.40 -22.99
CA GLU A 47 -4.63 23.10 -21.71
C GLU A 47 -6.15 23.03 -21.82
N ALA A 48 -6.76 23.91 -22.63
CA ALA A 48 -8.20 23.96 -22.86
C ALA A 48 -8.77 22.62 -23.36
N VAL A 49 -7.99 21.83 -24.11
CA VAL A 49 -8.42 20.52 -24.62
C VAL A 49 -8.85 19.60 -23.48
N GLY A 50 -8.07 19.55 -22.40
CA GLY A 50 -8.35 18.70 -21.23
C GLY A 50 -9.60 19.13 -20.47
N TYR A 51 -9.71 20.42 -20.18
CA TYR A 51 -10.86 21.00 -19.48
C TYR A 51 -12.17 20.84 -20.26
N LEU A 52 -12.16 21.15 -21.56
CA LEU A 52 -13.35 21.07 -22.41
C LEU A 52 -13.79 19.62 -22.66
N SER A 53 -12.84 18.70 -22.84
CA SER A 53 -13.14 17.27 -22.99
C SER A 53 -13.80 16.70 -21.72
N SER A 54 -13.26 17.03 -20.55
CA SER A 54 -13.82 16.63 -19.26
C SER A 54 -15.20 17.24 -19.02
N TYR A 55 -15.39 18.51 -19.40
CA TYR A 55 -16.68 19.17 -19.32
C TYR A 55 -17.73 18.50 -20.22
N LEU A 56 -17.37 18.19 -21.47
CA LEU A 56 -18.24 17.48 -22.41
C LEU A 56 -18.59 16.08 -21.91
N GLN A 57 -17.62 15.32 -21.41
CA GLN A 57 -17.85 14.00 -20.81
C GLN A 57 -18.87 14.07 -19.66
N ARG A 58 -18.77 15.10 -18.81
CA ARG A 58 -19.72 15.34 -17.72
C ARG A 58 -21.14 15.61 -18.25
N VAL A 59 -21.28 16.45 -19.27
CA VAL A 59 -22.59 16.76 -19.89
C VAL A 59 -23.19 15.51 -20.53
N ILE A 60 -22.42 14.78 -21.34
CA ILE A 60 -22.87 13.54 -21.98
C ILE A 60 -23.29 12.51 -20.93
N ARG A 61 -22.54 12.36 -19.84
CA ARG A 61 -22.89 11.44 -18.74
C ARG A 61 -24.23 11.79 -18.11
N LEU A 62 -24.54 13.08 -17.91
CA LEU A 62 -25.83 13.51 -17.38
C LEU A 62 -26.97 13.15 -18.33
N CYS A 63 -26.80 13.37 -19.64
CA CYS A 63 -27.79 13.00 -20.65
C CYS A 63 -28.02 11.49 -20.71
N LEU A 64 -26.95 10.68 -20.77
CA LEU A 64 -27.06 9.23 -20.81
C LEU A 64 -27.67 8.66 -19.53
N LYS A 65 -27.35 9.24 -18.36
CA LYS A 65 -27.95 8.85 -17.09
C LYS A 65 -29.44 9.20 -17.04
N ASP A 66 -29.84 10.38 -17.51
CA ASP A 66 -31.25 10.76 -17.58
C ASP A 66 -32.05 9.81 -18.48
N ILE A 67 -31.49 9.38 -19.61
CA ILE A 67 -32.10 8.34 -20.47
C ILE A 67 -32.18 6.98 -19.75
N ALA A 68 -31.16 6.63 -18.97
CA ALA A 68 -31.14 5.40 -18.18
C ALA A 68 -32.19 5.41 -17.05
N ASP A 69 -32.33 6.52 -16.35
CA ASP A 69 -33.20 6.67 -15.18
C ASP A 69 -34.70 6.72 -15.55
N ARG A 70 -35.04 6.93 -16.83
CA ARG A 70 -36.43 6.92 -17.33
C ARG A 70 -37.06 5.52 -17.40
N ASP A 71 -36.29 4.46 -17.16
CA ASP A 71 -36.72 3.05 -17.03
C ASP A 71 -37.66 2.55 -18.16
N GLU A 72 -37.42 3.03 -19.39
CA GLU A 72 -38.13 2.63 -20.59
C GLU A 72 -37.59 1.30 -21.15
N GLU A 73 -38.46 0.44 -21.70
CA GLU A 73 -38.02 -0.65 -22.59
C GLU A 73 -37.15 -0.05 -23.70
N ASN A 74 -35.97 -0.63 -23.94
CA ASN A 74 -34.96 -0.16 -24.90
C ASN A 74 -34.14 1.08 -24.50
N SER A 75 -34.01 1.39 -23.20
CA SER A 75 -33.13 2.48 -22.72
C SER A 75 -31.70 2.43 -23.28
N VAL A 76 -31.13 1.23 -23.48
CA VAL A 76 -29.80 1.07 -24.09
C VAL A 76 -29.80 1.52 -25.55
N ASP A 77 -30.84 1.24 -26.33
CA ASP A 77 -30.95 1.66 -27.73
C ASP A 77 -31.08 3.18 -27.84
N HIS A 78 -31.80 3.82 -26.92
CA HIS A 78 -31.87 5.29 -26.85
C HIS A 78 -30.51 5.91 -26.49
N GLN A 79 -29.75 5.30 -25.57
CA GLN A 79 -28.38 5.71 -25.25
C GLN A 79 -27.44 5.56 -26.46
N LEU A 80 -27.57 4.45 -27.20
CA LEU A 80 -26.80 4.20 -28.42
C LEU A 80 -27.15 5.19 -29.52
N ALA A 81 -28.43 5.49 -29.72
CA ALA A 81 -28.89 6.46 -30.70
C ALA A 81 -28.30 7.85 -30.44
N LEU A 82 -28.37 8.35 -29.20
CA LEU A 82 -27.75 9.62 -28.82
C LEU A 82 -26.23 9.58 -29.02
N THR A 83 -25.57 8.49 -28.63
CA THR A 83 -24.12 8.34 -28.79
C THR A 83 -23.70 8.41 -30.26
N ASN A 84 -24.40 7.67 -31.13
CA ASN A 84 -24.11 7.65 -32.56
C ASN A 84 -24.46 8.97 -33.26
N GLU A 85 -25.50 9.69 -32.80
CA GLU A 85 -25.80 11.04 -33.28
C GLU A 85 -24.65 12.02 -32.96
N LEU A 86 -24.12 11.98 -31.73
CA LEU A 86 -22.98 12.80 -31.33
C LEU A 86 -21.73 12.45 -32.15
N ILE A 87 -21.45 11.16 -32.35
CA ILE A 87 -20.32 10.69 -33.18
C ILE A 87 -20.47 11.20 -34.62
N ALA A 88 -21.66 11.10 -35.23
CA ALA A 88 -21.91 11.59 -36.57
C ALA A 88 -21.75 13.12 -36.68
N SER A 89 -22.12 13.87 -35.64
CA SER A 89 -21.90 15.32 -35.57
C SER A 89 -20.42 15.69 -35.51
N LEU A 90 -19.62 14.93 -34.74
CA LEU A 90 -18.17 15.12 -34.65
C LEU A 90 -17.45 14.72 -35.94
N ALA A 91 -17.86 13.61 -36.57
CA ALA A 91 -17.28 13.13 -37.83
C ALA A 91 -17.41 14.15 -38.98
N LYS A 92 -18.44 15.01 -38.96
CA LYS A 92 -18.60 16.11 -39.93
C LYS A 92 -17.57 17.23 -39.77
N LYS A 93 -16.92 17.33 -38.61
CA LYS A 93 -16.00 18.42 -38.27
C LYS A 93 -14.52 18.03 -38.36
N THR A 94 -14.22 16.74 -38.33
CA THR A 94 -12.85 16.24 -38.30
C THR A 94 -12.70 15.04 -39.23
N GLU A 95 -11.97 15.22 -40.33
CA GLU A 95 -11.69 14.12 -41.28
C GLU A 95 -10.89 12.98 -40.63
N GLU A 96 -10.07 13.28 -39.62
CA GLU A 96 -9.26 12.28 -38.89
C GLU A 96 -10.09 11.23 -38.12
N LEU A 97 -11.35 11.53 -37.78
CA LEU A 97 -12.20 10.56 -37.08
C LEU A 97 -12.50 9.32 -37.94
N GLY A 98 -12.44 9.47 -39.27
CA GLY A 98 -12.82 8.46 -40.24
C GLY A 98 -14.32 8.10 -40.19
N GLY A 99 -14.75 7.26 -41.13
CA GLY A 99 -16.08 6.65 -41.10
C GLY A 99 -16.12 5.41 -40.19
N GLY A 100 -17.32 5.03 -39.71
CA GLY A 100 -17.53 3.75 -39.02
C GLY A 100 -17.23 3.71 -37.52
N GLN A 101 -17.16 4.87 -36.85
CA GLN A 101 -16.98 4.97 -35.39
C GLN A 101 -18.27 4.70 -34.60
N GLU A 102 -19.38 4.42 -35.27
CA GLU A 102 -20.67 4.15 -34.66
C GLU A 102 -20.61 2.90 -33.76
N VAL A 103 -21.21 3.00 -32.58
CA VAL A 103 -21.31 1.90 -31.64
C VAL A 103 -22.40 0.94 -32.12
N ALA A 104 -22.04 -0.33 -32.28
CA ALA A 104 -22.96 -1.39 -32.69
C ALA A 104 -23.92 -1.82 -31.57
N ASN A 105 -25.16 -2.15 -31.92
CA ASN A 105 -26.20 -2.52 -30.95
C ASN A 105 -25.92 -3.84 -30.20
N ALA A 106 -25.14 -4.75 -30.78
CA ALA A 106 -24.62 -5.93 -30.09
C ALA A 106 -23.58 -6.70 -30.94
N PRO A 107 -22.59 -7.38 -30.32
CA PRO A 107 -22.24 -7.35 -28.90
C PRO A 107 -21.48 -6.06 -28.52
N PHE A 108 -21.80 -5.49 -27.36
CA PHE A 108 -21.34 -4.15 -26.94
C PHE A 108 -19.85 -4.06 -26.60
N LEU A 109 -19.21 -5.15 -26.12
CA LEU A 109 -17.82 -5.14 -25.68
C LEU A 109 -17.05 -6.34 -26.20
N LEU A 110 -15.93 -6.07 -26.88
CA LEU A 110 -14.92 -7.08 -27.17
C LEU A 110 -14.14 -7.40 -25.89
N LYS A 111 -14.22 -8.66 -25.45
CA LYS A 111 -13.61 -9.12 -24.20
C LYS A 111 -12.25 -9.82 -24.38
N SER A 112 -12.04 -10.42 -25.55
CA SER A 112 -10.83 -11.14 -25.93
C SER A 112 -10.87 -11.39 -27.43
N LEU A 113 -9.72 -11.42 -28.09
CA LEU A 113 -9.58 -11.72 -29.50
C LEU A 113 -8.45 -12.74 -29.67
N GLU A 114 -8.69 -13.79 -30.45
CA GLU A 114 -7.67 -14.78 -30.80
C GLU A 114 -7.76 -15.08 -32.30
N HIS A 115 -6.64 -14.99 -33.01
CA HIS A 115 -6.58 -15.32 -34.43
C HIS A 115 -6.49 -16.85 -34.61
N LYS A 116 -7.55 -17.46 -35.16
CA LYS A 116 -7.63 -18.92 -35.40
C LYS A 116 -6.46 -19.52 -36.19
N LYS A 117 -5.78 -18.73 -37.03
CA LYS A 117 -4.63 -19.21 -37.82
C LYS A 117 -3.41 -19.55 -36.96
N ASN A 118 -3.36 -19.05 -35.72
CA ASN A 118 -2.19 -19.13 -34.86
C ASN A 118 -2.33 -20.14 -33.71
N THR A 119 -3.47 -20.84 -33.58
CA THR A 119 -3.72 -21.74 -32.44
C THR A 119 -4.56 -22.96 -32.85
N LEU A 120 -4.08 -24.17 -32.51
CA LEU A 120 -4.80 -25.44 -32.72
C LEU A 120 -5.92 -25.65 -31.69
N LEU A 121 -5.82 -25.03 -30.52
CA LEU A 121 -6.79 -25.10 -29.43
C LEU A 121 -7.08 -23.68 -28.91
N PRO A 122 -8.34 -23.34 -28.62
CA PRO A 122 -8.70 -22.02 -28.12
C PRO A 122 -8.08 -21.75 -26.75
N ARG A 123 -7.42 -20.61 -26.60
CA ARG A 123 -6.85 -20.20 -25.31
C ARG A 123 -7.94 -19.61 -24.41
N ARG A 124 -7.97 -20.05 -23.15
CA ARG A 124 -8.79 -19.38 -22.12
C ARG A 124 -8.06 -18.13 -21.62
N TRP A 125 -8.60 -16.96 -21.94
CA TRP A 125 -8.09 -15.69 -21.44
C TRP A 125 -8.63 -15.40 -20.03
N GLU A 126 -7.76 -15.43 -19.02
CA GLU A 126 -8.14 -15.03 -17.66
C GLU A 126 -8.15 -13.52 -17.54
N ARG A 127 -9.31 -12.93 -17.21
CA ARG A 127 -9.44 -11.47 -17.11
C ARG A 127 -9.53 -11.02 -15.66
N PRO A 128 -8.85 -9.93 -15.28
CA PRO A 128 -9.04 -9.29 -13.98
C PRO A 128 -10.53 -9.06 -13.67
N ALA A 129 -10.90 -9.14 -12.39
CA ALA A 129 -12.28 -8.97 -11.98
C ALA A 129 -12.72 -7.51 -12.11
N THR A 130 -11.79 -6.55 -11.95
CA THR A 130 -12.06 -5.14 -12.18
C THR A 130 -11.83 -4.76 -13.65
N SER A 131 -12.41 -3.63 -14.09
CA SER A 131 -12.35 -3.19 -15.48
C SER A 131 -10.91 -2.95 -15.96
N LEU A 132 -10.66 -3.19 -17.25
CA LEU A 132 -9.43 -2.74 -17.92
C LEU A 132 -9.55 -1.31 -18.48
N THR A 133 -10.72 -0.68 -18.34
CA THR A 133 -11.00 0.66 -18.86
C THR A 133 -11.36 1.69 -17.80
N ARG A 134 -11.46 1.27 -16.53
CA ARG A 134 -11.80 2.14 -15.42
C ARG A 134 -10.86 1.86 -14.27
N SER A 135 -10.30 2.91 -13.68
CA SER A 135 -9.51 2.83 -12.46
C SER A 135 -10.36 2.32 -11.30
N PHE A 136 -9.72 1.69 -10.32
CA PHE A 136 -10.41 1.05 -9.20
C PHE A 136 -9.60 1.22 -7.91
N LEU A 137 -10.28 1.53 -6.80
CA LEU A 137 -9.66 1.64 -5.48
C LEU A 137 -9.90 0.34 -4.69
N PHE A 138 -8.81 -0.35 -4.37
CA PHE A 138 -8.80 -1.49 -3.47
C PHE A 138 -8.61 -1.02 -2.04
N THR A 139 -9.47 -1.49 -1.15
CA THR A 139 -9.42 -1.16 0.29
C THR A 139 -9.25 -2.40 1.18
N ASN A 140 -9.09 -3.58 0.57
CA ASN A 140 -9.04 -4.88 1.25
C ASN A 140 -10.22 -5.12 2.23
N SER A 141 -11.38 -4.51 1.96
CA SER A 141 -12.59 -4.80 2.72
C SER A 141 -13.12 -6.20 2.35
N LYS A 142 -13.80 -6.90 3.27
CA LYS A 142 -14.31 -8.27 3.04
C LYS A 142 -15.31 -8.40 1.87
N LYS A 143 -15.90 -7.28 1.42
CA LYS A 143 -16.83 -7.23 0.28
C LYS A 143 -16.15 -6.81 -1.02
N ASP A 144 -14.90 -6.39 -0.95
CA ASP A 144 -14.12 -5.90 -2.08
C ASP A 144 -13.49 -7.06 -2.86
N VAL A 145 -13.02 -6.78 -4.07
CA VAL A 145 -12.26 -7.74 -4.86
C VAL A 145 -10.93 -8.01 -4.17
N SER A 146 -10.59 -9.28 -3.95
CA SER A 146 -9.29 -9.66 -3.40
C SER A 146 -8.15 -9.19 -4.30
N MET A 147 -7.23 -8.40 -3.75
CA MET A 147 -6.05 -7.92 -4.48
C MET A 147 -5.18 -9.08 -4.97
N VAL A 148 -5.02 -10.15 -4.18
CA VAL A 148 -4.28 -11.36 -4.59
C VAL A 148 -4.89 -11.98 -5.85
N HIS A 149 -6.22 -12.15 -5.86
CA HIS A 149 -6.94 -12.72 -7.01
C HIS A 149 -6.84 -11.82 -8.23
N GLU A 150 -6.95 -10.51 -8.03
CA GLU A 150 -6.82 -9.53 -9.09
C GLU A 150 -5.42 -9.59 -9.73
N LEU A 151 -4.36 -9.46 -8.92
CA LEU A 151 -2.97 -9.52 -9.39
C LEU A 151 -2.67 -10.84 -10.09
N THR A 152 -3.20 -11.96 -9.60
CA THR A 152 -3.05 -13.28 -10.24
C THR A 152 -3.56 -13.27 -11.68
N LYS A 153 -4.72 -12.64 -11.92
CA LYS A 153 -5.29 -12.54 -13.27
C LYS A 153 -4.62 -11.48 -14.13
N GLU A 154 -4.12 -10.41 -13.52
CA GLU A 154 -3.29 -9.42 -14.19
C GLU A 154 -2.00 -10.07 -14.73
N ILE A 155 -1.33 -10.90 -13.91
CA ILE A 155 -0.18 -11.73 -14.32
C ILE A 155 -0.59 -12.69 -15.45
N ALA A 156 -1.73 -13.36 -15.32
CA ALA A 156 -2.18 -14.35 -16.30
C ALA A 156 -2.52 -13.75 -17.68
N SER A 157 -2.82 -12.45 -17.78
CA SER A 157 -3.26 -11.78 -19.01
C SER A 157 -2.34 -10.68 -19.53
N SER A 158 -1.16 -10.51 -18.94
CA SER A 158 -0.13 -9.58 -19.40
C SER A 158 0.91 -10.28 -20.28
N ASP A 159 1.62 -9.46 -21.03
CA ASP A 159 2.73 -9.84 -21.93
C ASP A 159 4.09 -9.47 -21.31
N ARG A 160 4.14 -8.37 -20.54
CA ARG A 160 5.30 -7.93 -19.74
C ARG A 160 4.84 -7.44 -18.36
N ILE A 161 5.67 -7.66 -17.35
CA ILE A 161 5.42 -7.22 -15.98
C ILE A 161 6.64 -6.47 -15.44
N ASP A 162 6.38 -5.30 -14.86
CA ASP A 162 7.39 -4.52 -14.14
C ASP A 162 6.95 -4.32 -12.68
N PHE A 163 7.77 -4.79 -11.74
CA PHE A 163 7.55 -4.63 -10.30
C PHE A 163 8.59 -3.68 -9.71
N LEU A 164 8.13 -2.58 -9.13
CA LEU A 164 8.96 -1.65 -8.35
C LEU A 164 8.51 -1.72 -6.90
N ILE A 165 9.19 -2.55 -6.10
CA ILE A 165 8.71 -2.92 -4.77
C ILE A 165 9.85 -2.81 -3.78
N SER A 166 9.69 -1.94 -2.78
CA SER A 166 10.73 -1.76 -1.77
C SER A 166 10.97 -3.03 -0.95
N PHE A 167 9.91 -3.71 -0.49
CA PHE A 167 10.04 -4.91 0.35
C PHE A 167 9.35 -6.12 -0.26
N ILE A 168 10.13 -7.19 -0.44
CA ILE A 168 9.63 -8.47 -0.95
C ILE A 168 9.83 -9.55 0.12
N ARG A 169 8.71 -10.00 0.71
CA ARG A 169 8.69 -11.11 1.65
C ARG A 169 8.33 -12.40 0.94
N PHE A 170 8.93 -13.51 1.36
CA PHE A 170 8.64 -14.82 0.78
C PHE A 170 7.16 -15.20 0.96
N SER A 171 6.54 -14.84 2.08
CA SER A 171 5.12 -15.08 2.36
C SER A 171 4.17 -14.40 1.37
N GLY A 172 4.51 -13.19 0.90
CA GLY A 172 3.73 -12.51 -0.14
C GLY A 172 3.97 -13.10 -1.51
N LEU A 173 5.23 -13.38 -1.83
CA LEU A 173 5.62 -14.00 -3.10
C LEU A 173 4.89 -15.35 -3.31
N GLN A 174 4.77 -16.18 -2.27
CA GLN A 174 4.10 -17.48 -2.38
C GLN A 174 2.67 -17.40 -2.92
N LEU A 175 1.97 -16.29 -2.69
CA LEU A 175 0.61 -16.09 -3.19
C LEU A 175 0.56 -15.89 -4.71
N LEU A 176 1.59 -15.25 -5.29
CA LEU A 176 1.65 -14.92 -6.72
C LEU A 176 2.56 -15.87 -7.53
N LEU A 177 3.43 -16.62 -6.84
CA LEU A 177 4.45 -17.47 -7.45
C LEU A 177 3.89 -18.48 -8.46
N PRO A 178 2.75 -19.17 -8.24
CA PRO A 178 2.19 -20.07 -9.24
C PRO A 178 1.87 -19.36 -10.57
N ALA A 179 1.30 -18.15 -10.49
CA ALA A 179 0.96 -17.35 -11.66
C ALA A 179 2.22 -16.83 -12.37
N LEU A 180 3.20 -16.34 -11.61
CA LEU A 180 4.48 -15.86 -12.14
C LEU A 180 5.25 -16.98 -12.86
N ARG A 181 5.23 -18.21 -12.34
CA ARG A 181 5.83 -19.39 -13.00
C ARG A 181 5.18 -19.68 -14.35
N LEU A 182 3.85 -19.65 -14.42
CA LEU A 182 3.13 -19.87 -15.68
C LEU A 182 3.38 -18.73 -16.69
N PHE A 183 3.39 -17.48 -16.21
CA PHE A 183 3.65 -16.29 -17.01
C PHE A 183 5.05 -16.31 -17.63
N THR A 184 6.06 -16.59 -16.83
CA THR A 184 7.45 -16.64 -17.29
C THR A 184 7.70 -17.86 -18.19
N ALA A 185 7.15 -19.03 -17.87
CA ALA A 185 7.33 -20.24 -18.68
C ALA A 185 6.74 -20.14 -20.10
N ARG A 186 5.75 -19.27 -20.32
CA ARG A 186 5.19 -18.99 -21.66
C ARG A 186 5.91 -17.86 -22.41
N GLY A 187 7.05 -17.38 -21.92
CA GLY A 187 7.84 -16.31 -22.53
C GLY A 187 7.50 -14.89 -22.05
N GLY A 188 6.65 -14.73 -21.03
CA GLY A 188 6.38 -13.41 -20.45
C GLY A 188 7.60 -12.86 -19.72
N HIS A 189 7.90 -11.58 -19.94
CA HIS A 189 9.08 -10.92 -19.34
C HIS A 189 8.74 -10.27 -18.00
N LEU A 190 9.50 -10.61 -16.96
CA LEU A 190 9.34 -10.07 -15.60
C LEU A 190 10.57 -9.25 -15.20
N ARG A 191 10.40 -7.95 -14.95
CA ARG A 191 11.45 -7.06 -14.45
C ARG A 191 11.11 -6.61 -13.04
N ILE A 192 12.08 -6.73 -12.13
CA ILE A 192 11.89 -6.39 -10.72
C ILE A 192 12.97 -5.42 -10.28
N VAL A 193 12.57 -4.30 -9.70
CA VAL A 193 13.43 -3.34 -9.02
C VAL A 193 13.09 -3.36 -7.54
N THR A 194 14.10 -3.57 -6.71
CA THR A 194 13.96 -3.64 -5.25
C THR A 194 15.19 -3.09 -4.53
N THR A 195 15.17 -3.12 -3.20
CA THR A 195 16.26 -2.61 -2.36
C THR A 195 16.49 -3.51 -1.14
N THR A 196 17.71 -3.47 -0.60
CA THR A 196 18.03 -4.06 0.71
C THR A 196 17.73 -3.12 1.88
N TYR A 197 17.18 -1.93 1.61
CA TYR A 197 16.80 -0.95 2.62
C TYR A 197 15.96 -1.57 3.76
N MET A 198 16.32 -1.22 5.00
CA MET A 198 15.74 -1.77 6.25
C MET A 198 15.87 -3.30 6.42
N GLY A 199 16.54 -4.02 5.53
CA GLY A 199 16.68 -5.48 5.61
C GLY A 199 15.34 -6.24 5.63
N ALA A 200 14.28 -5.62 5.11
CA ALA A 200 12.91 -6.16 5.13
C ALA A 200 12.61 -7.09 3.94
N THR A 201 13.43 -7.07 2.89
CA THR A 201 13.37 -8.06 1.81
C THR A 201 13.97 -9.38 2.28
N ASP A 202 13.36 -10.51 1.89
CA ASP A 202 13.88 -11.84 2.17
C ASP A 202 14.78 -12.30 1.00
N SER A 203 16.03 -12.70 1.27
CA SER A 203 16.95 -13.17 0.22
C SER A 203 16.36 -14.32 -0.60
N LYS A 204 15.74 -15.28 0.09
CA LYS A 204 15.02 -16.41 -0.50
C LYS A 204 13.95 -15.99 -1.52
N ALA A 205 13.26 -14.87 -1.29
CA ALA A 205 12.26 -14.41 -2.23
C ALA A 205 12.89 -13.90 -3.53
N ILE A 206 14.02 -13.20 -3.42
CA ILE A 206 14.81 -12.73 -4.56
C ILE A 206 15.43 -13.89 -5.32
N GLU A 207 16.01 -14.87 -4.64
CA GLU A 207 16.56 -16.09 -5.23
C GLU A 207 15.49 -16.82 -6.07
N VAL A 208 14.29 -17.00 -5.51
CA VAL A 208 13.19 -17.66 -6.21
C VAL A 208 12.72 -16.85 -7.42
N LEU A 209 12.59 -15.53 -7.31
CA LEU A 209 12.21 -14.68 -8.44
C LEU A 209 13.25 -14.73 -9.56
N ALA A 210 14.52 -14.54 -9.22
CA ALA A 210 15.62 -14.56 -10.18
C ALA A 210 15.84 -15.95 -10.82
N SER A 211 15.34 -17.03 -10.21
CA SER A 211 15.36 -18.37 -10.80
C SER A 211 14.29 -18.61 -11.87
N LEU A 212 13.29 -17.73 -11.98
CA LEU A 212 12.24 -17.86 -13.00
C LEU A 212 12.82 -17.54 -14.40
N PRO A 213 12.38 -18.23 -15.46
CA PRO A 213 12.81 -17.90 -16.82
C PRO A 213 12.36 -16.48 -17.20
N HIS A 214 13.04 -15.83 -18.13
CA HIS A 214 12.69 -14.48 -18.62
C HIS A 214 12.49 -13.44 -17.50
N THR A 215 13.22 -13.59 -16.38
CA THR A 215 13.12 -12.72 -15.21
C THR A 215 14.45 -12.03 -14.92
N GLU A 216 14.38 -10.72 -14.69
CA GLU A 216 15.52 -9.89 -14.34
C GLU A 216 15.23 -9.16 -13.02
N VAL A 217 16.19 -9.22 -12.08
CA VAL A 217 16.09 -8.52 -10.80
C VAL A 217 17.23 -7.53 -10.69
N ARG A 218 16.90 -6.27 -10.39
CA ARG A 218 17.86 -5.22 -10.04
C ARG A 218 17.65 -4.76 -8.60
N ILE A 219 18.75 -4.61 -7.87
CA ILE A 219 18.75 -4.35 -6.43
C ILE A 219 19.62 -3.14 -6.14
N SER A 220 19.05 -2.17 -5.43
CA SER A 220 19.83 -1.12 -4.78
C SER A 220 20.32 -1.58 -3.40
N TYR A 221 21.64 -1.57 -3.24
CA TYR A 221 22.33 -1.87 -1.99
C TYR A 221 22.74 -0.60 -1.22
N ASP A 222 22.62 0.57 -1.86
CA ASP A 222 22.93 1.86 -1.26
C ASP A 222 21.70 2.43 -0.55
N VAL A 223 21.74 2.36 0.78
CA VAL A 223 20.67 2.82 1.67
C VAL A 223 20.78 4.30 2.06
N LYS A 224 21.88 4.98 1.71
CA LYS A 224 22.12 6.38 2.09
C LYS A 224 21.59 7.36 1.05
N GLU A 225 21.81 7.07 -0.23
CA GLU A 225 21.43 7.96 -1.34
C GLU A 225 20.04 7.61 -1.91
N THR A 226 19.71 6.32 -2.03
CA THR A 226 18.51 5.87 -2.76
C THR A 226 17.51 5.18 -1.84
N ARG A 227 16.63 5.97 -1.20
CA ARG A 227 15.57 5.46 -0.32
C ARG A 227 14.31 5.06 -1.10
N LEU A 228 14.42 3.98 -1.89
CA LEU A 228 13.28 3.47 -2.64
C LEU A 228 12.16 2.99 -1.70
N HIS A 229 11.06 3.74 -1.66
CA HIS A 229 9.83 3.39 -0.94
C HIS A 229 8.61 3.29 -1.86
N ALA A 230 8.80 3.14 -3.17
CA ALA A 230 7.70 2.86 -4.07
C ALA A 230 7.15 1.44 -3.88
N LYS A 231 5.86 1.27 -4.16
CA LYS A 231 5.21 -0.03 -4.40
C LYS A 231 4.33 0.13 -5.62
N SER A 232 4.81 -0.35 -6.74
CA SER A 232 4.00 -0.42 -7.95
C SER A 232 4.13 -1.76 -8.66
N TYR A 233 3.00 -2.20 -9.20
CA TYR A 233 2.88 -3.40 -10.02
C TYR A 233 2.33 -2.98 -11.37
N MET A 234 3.09 -3.18 -12.44
CA MET A 234 2.70 -2.75 -13.78
C MET A 234 2.56 -3.96 -14.70
N PHE A 235 1.46 -4.02 -15.42
CA PHE A 235 1.05 -5.12 -16.27
C PHE A 235 0.80 -4.59 -17.68
N TYR A 236 1.75 -4.85 -18.56
CA TYR A 236 1.70 -4.38 -19.94
C TYR A 236 1.03 -5.41 -20.83
N ARG A 237 0.21 -4.90 -21.76
CA ARG A 237 -0.47 -5.69 -22.76
C ARG A 237 -0.25 -5.09 -24.13
N GLU A 238 0.13 -5.91 -25.10
CA GLU A 238 0.26 -5.50 -26.50
C GLU A 238 -1.08 -5.05 -27.08
N SER A 239 -2.20 -5.48 -26.49
CA SER A 239 -3.54 -5.02 -26.84
C SER A 239 -3.83 -3.55 -26.52
N GLY A 240 -2.93 -2.84 -25.81
CA GLY A 240 -3.14 -1.44 -25.40
C GLY A 240 -3.97 -1.25 -24.13
N TYR A 241 -4.35 -2.35 -23.45
CA TYR A 241 -5.12 -2.32 -22.19
C TYR A 241 -4.23 -2.56 -20.97
N SER A 242 -3.07 -1.91 -20.93
CA SER A 242 -2.12 -2.00 -19.81
C SER A 242 -2.70 -1.37 -18.55
N THR A 243 -2.30 -1.93 -17.41
CA THR A 243 -2.77 -1.53 -16.08
C THR A 243 -1.60 -1.38 -15.12
N ALA A 244 -1.74 -0.51 -14.14
CA ALA A 244 -0.76 -0.35 -13.07
C ALA A 244 -1.46 -0.24 -11.72
N TYR A 245 -0.80 -0.69 -10.67
CA TYR A 245 -1.27 -0.62 -9.30
C TYR A 245 -0.26 0.19 -8.50
N ILE A 246 -0.72 1.18 -7.75
CA ILE A 246 0.09 2.01 -6.86
C ILE A 246 -0.58 2.11 -5.50
N GLY A 247 0.20 1.98 -4.43
CA GLY A 247 -0.35 2.04 -3.08
C GLY A 247 0.69 1.75 -2.01
N SER A 248 0.20 1.41 -0.83
CA SER A 248 1.03 1.08 0.33
C SER A 248 1.46 -0.39 0.39
N SER A 249 0.88 -1.26 -0.46
CA SER A 249 1.09 -2.70 -0.38
C SER A 249 2.43 -3.17 -0.96
N ASN A 250 3.36 -3.52 -0.08
CA ASN A 250 4.55 -4.32 -0.42
C ASN A 250 4.16 -5.76 -0.80
N LEU A 251 5.10 -6.51 -1.39
CA LEU A 251 4.89 -7.94 -1.68
C LEU A 251 5.05 -8.78 -0.42
N SER A 252 4.03 -8.76 0.44
CA SER A 252 3.95 -9.51 1.69
C SER A 252 2.52 -10.00 1.93
N HIS A 253 2.37 -11.11 2.66
CA HIS A 253 1.04 -11.64 2.98
C HIS A 253 0.16 -10.60 3.69
N ALA A 254 0.72 -9.94 4.71
CA ALA A 254 0.02 -8.91 5.46
C ALA A 254 -0.48 -7.79 4.55
N ALA A 255 0.35 -7.29 3.63
CA ALA A 255 -0.03 -6.13 2.82
C ALA A 255 -0.98 -6.45 1.64
N ILE A 256 -0.92 -7.65 1.05
CA ILE A 256 -1.76 -7.99 -0.12
C ILE A 256 -3.03 -8.75 0.28
N ALA A 257 -3.03 -9.49 1.39
CA ALA A 257 -4.15 -10.37 1.76
C ALA A 257 -4.96 -9.88 2.99
N GLU A 258 -4.34 -9.30 4.01
CA GLU A 258 -5.00 -9.08 5.32
C GLU A 258 -5.05 -7.61 5.77
N GLY A 259 -4.15 -6.77 5.27
CA GLY A 259 -3.93 -5.40 5.71
C GLY A 259 -4.98 -4.46 5.17
N MET A 260 -5.32 -3.44 5.97
CA MET A 260 -6.11 -2.29 5.53
C MET A 260 -5.23 -1.36 4.69
N GLU A 261 -4.95 -1.79 3.46
CA GLU A 261 -4.10 -1.07 2.53
C GLU A 261 -4.95 -0.45 1.44
N TRP A 262 -4.57 0.76 1.00
CA TRP A 262 -5.19 1.40 -0.14
C TRP A 262 -4.30 1.21 -1.35
N ASN A 263 -4.86 0.60 -2.39
CA ASN A 263 -4.18 0.45 -3.67
C ASN A 263 -5.09 0.96 -4.78
N MET A 264 -4.57 1.83 -5.61
CA MET A 264 -5.27 2.32 -6.78
C MET A 264 -4.79 1.55 -8.00
N LYS A 265 -5.71 0.88 -8.67
CA LYS A 265 -5.54 0.44 -10.05
C LYS A 265 -5.78 1.62 -10.96
N VAL A 266 -4.83 1.85 -11.85
CA VAL A 266 -4.86 2.82 -12.93
C VAL A 266 -4.87 2.05 -14.25
N THR A 267 -5.63 2.52 -15.23
CA THR A 267 -5.73 1.88 -16.55
C THR A 267 -5.34 2.85 -17.64
N THR A 268 -4.72 2.35 -18.72
CA THR A 268 -4.31 3.17 -19.87
C THR A 268 -5.47 3.95 -20.48
N GLN A 269 -6.67 3.35 -20.49
CA GLN A 269 -7.86 3.94 -21.10
C GLN A 269 -8.52 5.03 -20.25
N ASP A 270 -8.24 5.06 -18.96
CA ASP A 270 -8.81 6.04 -18.02
C ASP A 270 -7.80 7.16 -17.71
N GLN A 271 -6.53 6.80 -17.55
CA GLN A 271 -5.46 7.71 -17.12
C GLN A 271 -4.15 7.41 -17.87
N PRO A 272 -4.08 7.66 -19.21
CA PRO A 272 -2.92 7.31 -20.03
C PRO A 272 -1.64 8.01 -19.55
N HIS A 273 -1.72 9.32 -19.27
CA HIS A 273 -0.58 10.12 -18.80
C HIS A 273 0.03 9.62 -17.48
N ILE A 274 -0.78 9.02 -16.59
CA ILE A 274 -0.27 8.42 -15.35
C ILE A 274 0.49 7.12 -15.66
N ILE A 275 -0.03 6.27 -16.54
CA ILE A 275 0.66 5.03 -16.98
C ILE A 275 2.00 5.38 -17.64
N ASP A 276 2.04 6.39 -18.50
CA ASP A 276 3.26 6.84 -19.17
C ASP A 276 4.29 7.35 -18.16
N LYS A 277 3.87 8.19 -17.21
CA LYS A 277 4.73 8.68 -16.13
C LYS A 277 5.25 7.55 -15.24
N MET A 278 4.42 6.58 -14.88
CA MET A 278 4.84 5.42 -14.11
C MET A 278 5.86 4.59 -14.88
N SER A 279 5.65 4.39 -16.19
CA SER A 279 6.55 3.64 -17.07
C SER A 279 7.91 4.34 -17.19
N ALA A 280 7.91 5.64 -17.46
CA ALA A 280 9.13 6.46 -17.54
C ALA A 280 9.90 6.49 -16.19
N THR A 281 9.16 6.53 -15.07
CA THR A 281 9.75 6.47 -13.74
C THR A 281 10.39 5.10 -13.49
N PHE A 282 9.74 4.01 -13.89
CA PHE A 282 10.32 2.66 -13.80
C PHE A 282 11.60 2.56 -14.62
N GLU A 283 11.62 3.03 -15.87
CA GLU A 283 12.81 2.99 -16.72
C GLU A 283 13.97 3.81 -16.15
N THR A 284 13.68 4.96 -15.52
CA THR A 284 14.70 5.75 -14.81
C THR A 284 15.39 4.93 -13.72
N TYR A 285 14.62 4.21 -12.89
CA TYR A 285 15.21 3.33 -11.87
C TYR A 285 15.88 2.10 -12.48
N TRP A 286 15.28 1.53 -13.53
CA TRP A 286 15.80 0.36 -14.21
C TRP A 286 17.20 0.63 -14.75
N HIS A 287 17.44 1.80 -15.34
CA HIS A 287 18.70 2.19 -15.95
C HIS A 287 19.65 2.97 -15.04
N SER A 288 19.27 3.27 -13.80
CA SER A 288 20.14 3.94 -12.82
C SER A 288 21.31 3.05 -12.38
N GLU A 289 22.47 3.67 -12.17
CA GLU A 289 23.68 3.01 -11.64
C GLU A 289 23.50 2.53 -10.19
N ASP A 290 22.53 3.09 -9.46
CA ASP A 290 22.20 2.71 -8.09
C ASP A 290 21.62 1.29 -7.99
N PHE A 291 21.11 0.75 -9.09
CA PHE A 291 20.42 -0.54 -9.14
C PHE A 291 21.24 -1.55 -9.93
N THR A 292 21.93 -2.41 -9.19
CA THR A 292 22.77 -3.46 -9.77
C THR A 292 21.95 -4.70 -10.14
N SER A 293 22.23 -5.29 -11.30
CA SER A 293 21.66 -6.59 -11.68
C SER A 293 22.08 -7.66 -10.67
N TYR A 294 21.14 -8.53 -10.29
CA TYR A 294 21.36 -9.63 -9.38
C TYR A 294 21.53 -10.94 -10.14
N GLU A 295 22.69 -11.58 -9.97
CA GLU A 295 22.96 -12.91 -10.52
C GLU A 295 22.95 -13.96 -9.38
N PRO A 296 22.02 -14.94 -9.38
CA PRO A 296 21.86 -15.89 -8.28
C PRO A 296 23.17 -16.59 -7.86
N GLN A 297 24.01 -17.00 -8.81
CA GLN A 297 25.23 -17.74 -8.52
C GLN A 297 26.38 -16.88 -7.98
N LYS A 298 26.33 -15.55 -8.18
CA LYS A 298 27.43 -14.64 -7.80
C LYS A 298 27.07 -13.76 -6.61
N ASP A 299 25.81 -13.31 -6.53
CA ASP A 299 25.41 -12.23 -5.63
C ASP A 299 24.64 -12.71 -4.40
N GLU A 300 24.33 -14.01 -4.24
CA GLU A 300 23.58 -14.54 -3.10
C GLU A 300 24.17 -14.11 -1.75
N GLU A 301 25.48 -14.35 -1.54
CA GLU A 301 26.14 -14.01 -0.28
C GLU A 301 26.34 -12.50 -0.12
N LYS A 302 26.43 -11.74 -1.22
CA LYS A 302 26.45 -10.26 -1.18
C LYS A 302 25.10 -9.73 -0.71
N LEU A 303 24.01 -10.25 -1.25
CA LEU A 303 22.64 -9.89 -0.90
C LEU A 303 22.33 -10.21 0.56
N ARG A 304 22.65 -11.43 1.00
CA ARG A 304 22.44 -11.87 2.38
C ARG A 304 23.17 -10.97 3.37
N ARG A 305 24.47 -10.71 3.13
CA ARG A 305 25.27 -9.79 3.96
C ARG A 305 24.72 -8.37 3.97
N ALA A 306 24.26 -7.85 2.84
CA ALA A 306 23.67 -6.51 2.77
C ALA A 306 22.37 -6.42 3.59
N ILE A 307 21.47 -7.40 3.45
CA ILE A 307 20.22 -7.48 4.23
C ILE A 307 20.53 -7.59 5.73
N ASP A 308 21.45 -8.47 6.12
CA ASP A 308 21.81 -8.69 7.53
C ASP A 308 22.52 -7.47 8.12
N ARG A 309 23.33 -6.75 7.33
CA ARG A 309 23.92 -5.47 7.74
C ARG A 309 22.85 -4.42 8.04
N GLU A 310 21.80 -4.32 7.23
CA GLU A 310 20.72 -3.35 7.48
C GLU A 310 19.84 -3.76 8.68
N ARG A 311 19.64 -5.07 8.89
CA ARG A 311 19.06 -5.59 10.14
C ARG A 311 19.94 -5.27 11.35
N GLY A 312 21.27 -5.36 11.19
CA GLY A 312 22.27 -5.05 12.21
C GLY A 312 22.43 -3.55 12.51
N ARG A 313 22.33 -2.68 11.50
CA ARG A 313 22.24 -1.22 11.65
C ARG A 313 20.99 -0.79 12.40
N SER A 314 19.90 -1.55 12.25
CA SER A 314 18.71 -1.36 13.07
C SER A 314 18.92 -1.71 14.56
N SER A 315 20.05 -2.35 14.90
CA SER A 315 20.47 -2.70 16.27
C SER A 315 21.78 -2.03 16.72
N GLY A 316 22.39 -1.14 15.93
CA GLY A 316 23.70 -0.56 16.21
C GLY A 316 23.77 0.94 15.91
N THR A 317 23.70 1.73 16.98
CA THR A 317 24.25 3.09 17.23
C THR A 317 24.17 4.23 16.19
N ASP A 318 23.55 4.09 15.03
CA ASP A 318 23.27 5.24 14.14
C ASP A 318 21.90 5.11 13.45
N ALA A 319 20.92 4.67 14.23
CA ALA A 319 19.52 4.84 13.87
C ALA A 319 19.06 6.19 14.43
N SER A 320 19.07 7.22 13.59
CA SER A 320 17.94 8.15 13.58
C SER A 320 16.70 7.31 13.29
N SER A 321 16.18 6.65 14.33
CA SER A 321 14.98 5.85 14.25
C SER A 321 13.86 6.80 13.89
N TYR A 322 13.11 6.39 12.87
CA TYR A 322 11.82 6.95 12.58
C TYR A 322 11.01 7.00 13.88
N ALA A 323 10.74 8.22 14.34
CA ALA A 323 9.78 8.47 15.40
C ALA A 323 8.36 8.13 14.88
N PHE A 324 8.01 6.86 14.85
CA PHE A 324 6.63 6.46 15.14
C PHE A 324 6.56 6.27 16.64
N ASP A 325 6.05 7.30 17.32
CA ASP A 325 5.82 7.24 18.74
C ASP A 325 4.67 6.25 18.97
N ILE A 326 5.00 5.03 19.40
CA ILE A 326 3.97 4.05 19.75
C ILE A 326 3.25 4.59 20.98
N GLN A 327 1.98 4.89 20.82
CA GLN A 327 1.11 5.40 21.88
C GLN A 327 0.11 4.32 22.31
N PRO A 328 -0.23 4.23 23.61
CA PRO A 328 -1.25 3.31 24.08
C PRO A 328 -2.61 3.67 23.46
N TYR A 329 -3.40 2.66 23.11
CA TYR A 329 -4.80 2.89 22.72
C TYR A 329 -5.62 3.47 23.89
N PRO A 330 -6.75 4.15 23.64
CA PRO A 330 -7.56 4.77 24.70
C PRO A 330 -7.95 3.82 25.85
N TYR A 331 -8.25 2.54 25.55
CA TYR A 331 -8.56 1.55 26.59
C TYR A 331 -7.32 1.12 27.39
N GLN A 332 -6.14 1.10 26.77
CA GLN A 332 -4.88 0.80 27.45
C GLN A 332 -4.49 1.98 28.36
N GLN A 333 -4.69 3.21 27.87
CA GLN A 333 -4.51 4.44 28.63
C GLN A 333 -5.37 4.42 29.92
N ALA A 334 -6.65 4.07 29.82
CA ALA A 334 -7.51 3.94 31.00
C ALA A 334 -7.01 2.91 32.03
N ILE A 335 -6.43 1.79 31.56
CA ILE A 335 -5.81 0.78 32.44
C ILE A 335 -4.57 1.34 33.12
N LEU A 336 -3.70 2.06 32.38
CA LEU A 336 -2.49 2.67 32.93
C LEU A 336 -2.81 3.73 33.99
N ASP A 337 -3.85 4.54 33.78
CA ASP A 337 -4.28 5.57 34.72
C ASP A 337 -4.89 4.96 36.00
N ALA A 338 -5.59 3.83 35.87
CA ALA A 338 -6.07 3.07 37.02
C ALA A 338 -4.92 2.46 37.85
N LEU A 339 -3.90 1.90 37.18
CA LEU A 339 -2.69 1.39 37.85
C LEU A 339 -1.93 2.50 38.60
N ASP A 340 -1.83 3.67 38.00
CA ASP A 340 -1.19 4.83 38.63
C ASP A 340 -1.96 5.31 39.87
N THR A 341 -3.30 5.33 39.77
CA THR A 341 -4.20 5.68 40.90
C THR A 341 -4.07 4.71 42.07
N GLU A 342 -3.99 3.39 41.82
CA GLU A 342 -3.80 2.41 42.89
C GLU A 342 -2.45 2.60 43.59
N ARG A 343 -1.36 2.87 42.84
CA ARG A 343 -0.01 3.04 43.39
C ARG A 343 0.17 4.36 44.15
N HIS A 344 -0.12 5.49 43.52
CA HIS A 344 0.15 6.81 44.11
C HIS A 344 -1.03 7.36 44.93
N GLY A 345 -2.26 6.97 44.59
CA GLY A 345 -3.46 7.43 45.31
C GLY A 345 -3.85 6.55 46.49
N LYS A 346 -3.56 5.25 46.45
CA LYS A 346 -4.01 4.27 47.47
C LYS A 346 -2.89 3.40 48.07
N ASP A 347 -1.63 3.65 47.69
CA ASP A 347 -0.45 2.92 48.16
C ASP A 347 -0.51 1.40 47.92
N ARG A 348 -1.08 0.98 46.78
CA ARG A 348 -1.26 -0.43 46.38
C ARG A 348 -0.37 -0.76 45.19
N TRP A 349 0.72 -1.47 45.49
CA TRP A 349 1.78 -1.76 44.51
C TRP A 349 1.61 -3.09 43.76
N TYR A 350 0.80 -4.00 44.28
CA TYR A 350 0.56 -5.32 43.68
C TYR A 350 -0.78 -5.34 42.95
N ASN A 351 -0.74 -5.36 41.62
CA ASN A 351 -1.92 -5.21 40.78
C ASN A 351 -2.01 -6.35 39.75
N LEU A 352 -3.23 -6.83 39.48
CA LEU A 352 -3.52 -7.84 38.46
C LEU A 352 -4.40 -7.22 37.36
N VAL A 353 -3.91 -7.21 36.13
CA VAL A 353 -4.67 -6.76 34.96
C VAL A 353 -5.20 -7.98 34.21
N VAL A 354 -6.53 -8.07 34.07
CA VAL A 354 -7.19 -9.12 33.28
C VAL A 354 -7.58 -8.54 31.92
N ALA A 355 -7.05 -9.12 30.85
CA ALA A 355 -7.30 -8.65 29.49
C ALA A 355 -7.41 -9.82 28.49
N ALA A 356 -8.32 -9.71 27.54
CA ALA A 356 -8.55 -10.70 26.48
C ALA A 356 -7.29 -10.94 25.62
N THR A 357 -7.22 -12.06 24.90
CA THR A 357 -6.13 -12.30 23.93
C THR A 357 -6.22 -11.30 22.78
N GLY A 358 -5.08 -10.85 22.25
CA GLY A 358 -5.03 -9.87 21.16
C GLY A 358 -5.19 -8.40 21.57
N THR A 359 -5.50 -8.07 22.83
CA THR A 359 -5.67 -6.66 23.30
C THR A 359 -4.37 -5.98 23.75
N GLY A 360 -3.22 -6.54 23.37
CA GLY A 360 -1.92 -5.92 23.66
C GLY A 360 -1.48 -5.99 25.13
N LYS A 361 -1.72 -7.10 25.84
CA LYS A 361 -1.25 -7.32 27.24
C LYS A 361 0.21 -6.91 27.48
N THR A 362 1.09 -7.32 26.58
CA THR A 362 2.51 -7.01 26.61
C THR A 362 2.80 -5.52 26.40
N ALA A 363 2.02 -4.85 25.53
CA ALA A 363 2.17 -3.42 25.31
C ALA A 363 1.75 -2.64 26.57
N ILE A 364 0.66 -3.06 27.22
CA ILE A 364 0.21 -2.46 28.50
C ILE A 364 1.33 -2.55 29.54
N SER A 365 1.96 -3.72 29.73
CA SER A 365 3.05 -3.85 30.71
C SER A 365 4.30 -3.05 30.34
N ALA A 366 4.62 -2.91 29.05
CA ALA A 366 5.74 -2.10 28.59
C ALA A 366 5.50 -0.59 28.83
N PHE A 367 4.30 -0.09 28.53
CA PHE A 367 3.94 1.31 28.77
C PHE A 367 3.87 1.64 30.26
N ASP A 368 3.35 0.72 31.07
CA ASP A 368 3.32 0.84 32.52
C ASP A 368 4.74 0.94 33.09
N TYR A 369 5.63 0.04 32.67
CA TYR A 369 7.03 0.10 33.06
C TYR A 369 7.70 1.40 32.62
N ARG A 370 7.47 1.87 31.39
CA ARG A 370 8.02 3.14 30.90
C ARG A 370 7.63 4.32 31.81
N ARG A 371 6.36 4.39 32.22
CA ARG A 371 5.88 5.42 33.15
C ARG A 371 6.53 5.29 34.52
N PHE A 372 6.61 4.07 35.03
CA PHE A 372 7.19 3.78 36.34
C PHE A 372 8.70 4.06 36.40
N ALA A 373 9.44 3.74 35.34
CA ALA A 373 10.85 4.06 35.23
C ALA A 373 11.09 5.57 35.12
N ALA A 374 10.23 6.30 34.40
CA ALA A 374 10.31 7.75 34.28
C ALA A 374 9.98 8.49 35.58
N SER A 375 9.20 7.90 36.49
CA SER A 375 8.85 8.53 37.78
C SER A 375 9.91 8.35 38.86
N ARG A 376 10.95 7.54 38.63
CA ARG A 376 12.05 7.30 39.57
C ARG A 376 13.35 7.94 39.10
N LYS A 377 14.10 8.52 40.04
CA LYS A 377 15.44 9.10 39.77
C LYS A 377 16.56 8.05 39.71
N GLU A 378 16.30 6.85 40.22
CA GLU A 378 17.24 5.72 40.22
C GLU A 378 16.80 4.66 39.20
N GLY A 379 17.77 3.92 38.65
CA GLY A 379 17.52 2.85 37.67
C GLY A 379 16.49 1.84 38.19
N THR A 380 15.55 1.45 37.32
CA THR A 380 14.42 0.59 37.69
C THR A 380 14.60 -0.81 37.14
N ARG A 381 14.69 -1.81 38.01
CA ARG A 381 14.87 -3.21 37.61
C ARG A 381 13.57 -3.84 37.13
N LEU A 382 13.65 -4.72 36.13
CA LEU A 382 12.51 -5.45 35.56
C LEU A 382 12.77 -6.96 35.51
N LEU A 383 11.81 -7.76 35.96
CA LEU A 383 11.77 -9.20 35.74
C LEU A 383 10.46 -9.57 35.05
N PHE A 384 10.55 -9.98 33.79
CA PHE A 384 9.42 -10.45 32.99
C PHE A 384 9.43 -11.98 32.91
N ILE A 385 8.32 -12.62 33.33
CA ILE A 385 8.22 -14.08 33.42
C ILE A 385 7.13 -14.59 32.48
N ALA A 386 7.45 -15.62 31.69
CA ALA A 386 6.47 -16.34 30.87
C ALA A 386 6.78 -17.84 30.79
N HIS A 387 5.85 -18.62 30.23
CA HIS A 387 5.97 -20.09 30.15
C HIS A 387 6.58 -20.59 28.84
N ARG A 388 6.58 -19.79 27.77
CA ARG A 388 7.09 -20.12 26.43
C ARG A 388 8.18 -19.14 26.00
N GLU A 389 9.22 -19.63 25.36
CA GLU A 389 10.34 -18.81 24.87
C GLU A 389 9.90 -17.82 23.79
N GLU A 390 8.96 -18.22 22.93
CA GLU A 390 8.43 -17.36 21.86
C GLU A 390 7.74 -16.13 22.45
N ILE A 391 7.00 -16.29 23.55
CA ILE A 391 6.35 -15.18 24.26
C ILE A 391 7.40 -14.24 24.84
N LEU A 392 8.51 -14.76 25.37
CA LEU A 392 9.59 -13.93 25.90
C LEU A 392 10.28 -13.13 24.80
N LYS A 393 10.53 -13.72 23.63
CA LYS A 393 11.11 -13.02 22.47
C LYS A 393 10.19 -11.91 21.95
N GLN A 394 8.89 -12.20 21.83
CA GLN A 394 7.89 -11.22 21.42
C GLN A 394 7.76 -10.08 22.44
N SER A 395 7.76 -10.42 23.74
CA SER A 395 7.70 -9.42 24.81
C SER A 395 8.94 -8.54 24.86
N LEU A 396 10.13 -9.11 24.72
CA LEU A 396 11.38 -8.36 24.64
C LEU A 396 11.38 -7.37 23.48
N SER A 397 10.94 -7.82 22.29
CA SER A 397 10.79 -6.94 21.12
C SER A 397 9.80 -5.79 21.38
N CYS A 398 8.67 -6.07 22.04
CA CYS A 398 7.67 -5.05 22.35
C CYS A 398 8.21 -4.02 23.34
N PHE A 399 8.92 -4.44 24.39
CA PHE A 399 9.54 -3.54 25.35
C PHE A 399 10.60 -2.64 24.70
N ARG A 400 11.47 -3.18 23.85
CA ARG A 400 12.48 -2.38 23.11
C ARG A 400 11.86 -1.28 22.27
N GLN A 401 10.75 -1.58 21.60
CA GLN A 401 10.01 -0.59 20.80
C GLN A 401 9.37 0.50 21.67
N VAL A 402 8.74 0.14 22.79
CA VAL A 402 8.08 1.10 23.70
C VAL A 402 9.08 1.98 24.45
N MET A 403 10.21 1.40 24.87
CA MET A 403 11.30 2.09 25.57
C MET A 403 12.20 2.88 24.63
N LYS A 404 12.10 2.66 23.31
CA LYS A 404 13.01 3.20 22.28
C LYS A 404 14.48 2.87 22.55
N ASP A 405 14.71 1.70 23.13
CA ASP A 405 16.02 1.20 23.51
C ASP A 405 16.19 -0.23 22.96
N PRO A 406 16.97 -0.42 21.88
CA PRO A 406 17.25 -1.72 21.29
C PRO A 406 18.00 -2.68 22.21
N ASP A 407 18.75 -2.15 23.17
CA ASP A 407 19.55 -2.91 24.14
C ASP A 407 18.74 -3.24 25.41
N PHE A 408 17.48 -2.80 25.48
CA PHE A 408 16.61 -3.06 26.61
C PHE A 408 16.36 -4.56 26.79
N GLY A 409 16.86 -5.09 27.92
CA GLY A 409 16.58 -6.43 28.43
C GLY A 409 17.34 -7.57 27.78
N ALA A 410 17.54 -8.63 28.58
CA ALA A 410 18.18 -9.87 28.15
C ALA A 410 17.28 -11.10 28.36
N LEU A 411 17.38 -12.06 27.44
CA LEU A 411 16.67 -13.32 27.50
C LEU A 411 17.46 -14.34 28.35
N ALA A 412 16.82 -14.95 29.34
CA ALA A 412 17.40 -16.00 30.19
C ALA A 412 16.58 -17.30 30.06
N VAL A 413 16.95 -18.13 29.07
CA VAL A 413 16.27 -19.40 28.74
C VAL A 413 17.32 -20.46 28.33
N GLY A 414 17.09 -21.73 28.66
CA GLY A 414 17.79 -22.87 28.02
C GLY A 414 19.30 -23.01 28.27
N GLY A 415 19.82 -22.46 29.38
CA GLY A 415 21.25 -22.56 29.73
C GLY A 415 22.08 -21.29 29.45
N HIS A 416 21.52 -20.27 28.80
CA HIS A 416 22.16 -18.97 28.67
C HIS A 416 22.18 -18.23 30.03
N ARG A 417 23.39 -17.93 30.52
CA ARG A 417 23.60 -17.07 31.70
C ARG A 417 23.74 -15.62 31.23
N ALA A 418 22.75 -14.79 31.51
CA ALA A 418 22.90 -13.35 31.42
C ALA A 418 23.80 -12.89 32.58
N SER A 419 25.00 -12.39 32.28
CA SER A 419 25.92 -11.78 33.25
C SER A 419 25.40 -10.39 33.59
N HIS A 420 24.61 -10.30 34.67
CA HIS A 420 24.05 -9.08 35.26
C HIS A 420 23.39 -8.09 34.28
N VAL A 421 22.07 -8.20 34.14
CA VAL A 421 21.25 -7.26 33.39
C VAL A 421 20.11 -6.80 34.30
N GLU A 422 19.91 -5.48 34.41
CA GLU A 422 18.87 -4.89 35.26
C GLU A 422 17.44 -5.21 34.79
N HIS A 423 17.31 -5.67 33.54
CA HIS A 423 16.06 -6.04 32.88
C HIS A 423 16.16 -7.47 32.34
N LEU A 424 15.41 -8.42 32.91
CA LEU A 424 15.49 -9.85 32.59
C LEU A 424 14.16 -10.41 32.09
N PHE A 425 14.21 -11.18 31.02
CA PHE A 425 13.09 -11.91 30.44
C PHE A 425 13.34 -13.41 30.58
N MET A 426 12.62 -14.08 31.47
CA MET A 426 12.95 -15.42 31.95
C MET A 426 11.76 -16.38 31.85
N SER A 427 12.04 -17.66 31.55
CA SER A 427 10.99 -18.68 31.60
C SER A 427 10.74 -19.20 33.02
N ILE A 428 9.50 -19.58 33.34
CA ILE A 428 9.14 -20.20 34.63
C ILE A 428 10.02 -21.43 34.94
N GLN A 429 10.34 -22.23 33.92
CA GLN A 429 11.19 -23.41 34.06
C GLN A 429 12.64 -23.03 34.45
N THR A 430 13.16 -21.96 33.87
CA THR A 430 14.52 -21.44 34.19
C THR A 430 14.55 -20.84 35.60
N LEU A 431 13.49 -20.13 35.99
CA LEU A 431 13.35 -19.55 37.33
C LEU A 431 13.37 -20.63 38.42
N ASN A 432 12.63 -21.72 38.22
CA ASN A 432 12.52 -22.82 39.18
C ASN A 432 13.78 -23.70 39.24
N SER A 433 14.45 -23.91 38.11
CA SER A 433 15.64 -24.79 38.05
C SER A 433 16.92 -24.16 38.61
N GLN A 434 17.04 -22.83 38.58
CA GLN A 434 18.28 -22.14 38.97
C GLN A 434 18.34 -21.70 40.44
N ARG A 435 17.32 -22.00 41.28
CA ARG A 435 17.15 -21.42 42.62
C ARG A 435 17.46 -19.91 42.62
N PHE A 436 16.92 -19.20 41.63
CA PHE A 436 17.28 -17.82 41.34
C PHE A 436 17.10 -16.90 42.57
N PHE A 437 16.11 -17.20 43.40
CA PHE A 437 15.80 -16.51 44.66
C PHE A 437 16.86 -16.65 45.75
N GLU A 438 17.75 -17.65 45.73
CA GLU A 438 18.85 -17.78 46.70
C GLU A 438 20.06 -16.89 46.34
N LYS A 439 20.19 -16.48 45.07
CA LYS A 439 21.27 -15.61 44.57
C LYS A 439 20.90 -14.13 44.53
N TRP A 440 19.64 -13.81 44.80
CA TRP A 440 19.09 -12.46 44.78
C TRP A 440 18.70 -12.07 46.22
N ILE A 441 19.69 -11.96 47.10
CA ILE A 441 19.50 -11.36 48.42
C ILE A 441 19.28 -9.86 48.18
N PRO A 442 18.17 -9.26 48.60
CA PRO A 442 18.05 -7.81 48.56
C PRO A 442 19.08 -7.27 49.54
N THR A 443 20.05 -6.48 49.06
CA THR A 443 20.75 -5.57 49.94
C THR A 443 19.70 -4.60 50.48
N THR A 444 19.22 -4.87 51.68
CA THR A 444 18.61 -3.86 52.55
C THR A 444 19.68 -2.81 52.80
N THR A 445 19.66 -1.74 52.02
CA THR A 445 20.33 -0.49 52.38
C THR A 445 19.37 0.29 53.26
N THR A 446 19.86 0.60 54.46
CA THR A 446 19.28 1.41 55.54
C THR A 446 18.67 2.72 55.11
#